data_AF-A0A7C2N9R8-F1
#
_entry.id   AF-A0A7C2N9R8-F1
#
_cell.length_a   1.000
_cell.length_b   1.000
_cell.length_c   1.000
_cell.angle_alpha   90.00
_cell.angle_beta   90.00
_cell.angle_gamma   90.00
#
_symmetry.space_group_name_H-M   'P 1'
#
loop_
_entity.id
_entity.type
_entity.pdbx_description
1 polymer ?
#
loop_
_entity_poly.entity_id
_entity_poly.type
_entity_poly.pdbx_seq_one_letter_code
_entity_poly.pdbx_strand_id
1 'polypeptide(L)'
;MPNARSSWPPPRWISACWARPTTMLEPIFTPNVQQAVFRDLLKAQSFPGLPVALTPTLHGVCAHRAVLAALLDGEVSLADPFNLLSADGDWPFLEARRAAPEQADF
;
A
#
# COMPACT_ATOMS: atom_id res chain seq x y z
N MET A 1 8.14 -39.20 38.59
CA MET A 1 8.01 -38.56 37.26
C MET A 1 6.78 -37.66 37.26
N PRO A 2 6.90 -36.33 37.36
CA PRO A 2 5.76 -35.43 37.22
C PRO A 2 5.64 -34.89 35.79
N ASN A 3 4.43 -34.98 35.26
CA ASN A 3 4.00 -34.51 33.95
C ASN A 3 3.81 -32.98 33.97
N ALA A 4 4.66 -32.25 33.24
CA ALA A 4 4.61 -30.79 33.12
C ALA A 4 3.50 -30.38 32.14
N ARG A 5 2.28 -30.19 32.63
CA ARG A 5 1.28 -29.38 31.91
C ARG A 5 1.61 -27.91 32.16
N SER A 6 2.08 -27.26 31.11
CA SER A 6 2.28 -25.81 31.03
C SER A 6 0.96 -25.09 31.30
N SER A 7 0.83 -24.48 32.47
CA SER A 7 -0.27 -23.58 32.80
C SER A 7 -0.05 -22.22 32.10
N TRP A 8 -0.86 -21.98 31.07
CA TRP A 8 -1.21 -20.64 30.59
C TRP A 8 -2.14 -19.94 31.60
N PRO A 9 -2.18 -18.59 31.72
CA PRO A 9 -1.78 -17.57 30.72
C PRO A 9 -0.54 -16.73 31.12
N PRO A 10 0.07 -15.96 30.18
CA PRO A 10 1.24 -15.13 30.47
C PRO A 10 0.89 -13.87 31.27
N PRO A 11 1.88 -13.25 31.95
CA PRO A 11 1.68 -12.06 32.76
C PRO A 11 1.36 -10.81 31.93
N ARG A 12 0.51 -9.93 32.50
CA ARG A 12 -0.18 -8.79 31.85
C ARG A 12 0.70 -7.66 31.31
N TRP A 13 2.03 -7.79 31.32
CA TRP A 13 2.96 -6.75 30.84
C TRP A 13 3.48 -6.98 29.41
N ILE A 14 3.16 -8.12 28.79
CA ILE A 14 3.58 -8.43 27.40
C ILE A 14 2.54 -7.95 26.34
N SER A 15 1.34 -7.53 26.76
CA SER A 15 0.26 -7.14 25.84
C SER A 15 0.45 -5.78 25.15
N ALA A 16 1.49 -5.01 25.47
CA ALA A 16 1.71 -3.68 24.89
C ALA A 16 2.37 -3.70 23.49
N CYS A 17 2.98 -4.81 23.06
CA CYS A 17 3.68 -4.87 21.77
C CYS A 17 2.80 -5.25 20.57
N TRP A 18 1.50 -5.53 20.78
CA TRP A 18 0.57 -5.93 19.73
C TRP A 18 -0.60 -4.96 19.55
N ALA A 19 -0.45 -3.72 20.00
CA ALA A 19 -1.30 -2.64 19.50
C ALA A 19 -0.95 -2.41 18.02
N ARG A 20 -1.42 -3.31 17.14
CA ARG A 20 -1.51 -3.03 15.72
C ARG A 20 -2.33 -1.75 15.62
N PRO A 21 -1.80 -0.64 15.09
CA PRO A 21 -2.66 0.45 14.71
C PRO A 21 -3.71 -0.16 13.79
N THR A 22 -4.98 -0.04 14.17
CA THR A 22 -6.07 -0.34 13.25
C THR A 22 -6.10 0.83 12.29
N THR A 23 -5.10 0.91 11.41
CA THR A 23 -5.14 1.81 10.28
C THR A 23 -6.30 1.33 9.44
N MET A 24 -7.36 2.15 9.35
CA MET A 24 -8.42 1.90 8.39
C MET A 24 -7.75 1.83 7.02
N LEU A 25 -7.76 0.64 6.43
CA LEU A 25 -7.22 0.42 5.10
C LEU A 25 -8.07 1.22 4.12
N GLU A 26 -7.47 2.22 3.47
CA GLU A 26 -8.17 2.94 2.41
C GLU A 26 -8.52 1.97 1.28
N PRO A 27 -9.67 2.18 0.58
CA PRO A 27 -10.13 1.27 -0.47
C PRO A 27 -9.11 1.10 -1.61
N ILE A 28 -8.23 2.08 -1.82
CA ILE A 28 -7.16 2.02 -2.85
C ILE A 28 -6.15 0.88 -2.62
N PHE A 29 -5.98 0.45 -1.36
CA PHE A 29 -5.06 -0.63 -1.00
C PHE A 29 -5.78 -1.99 -0.94
N THR A 30 -7.02 -2.07 -1.42
CA THR A 30 -7.72 -3.34 -1.57
C THR A 30 -7.37 -3.99 -2.92
N PRO A 31 -7.22 -5.32 -2.97
CA PRO A 31 -6.78 -6.01 -4.19
C PRO A 31 -7.74 -5.82 -5.36
N ASN A 32 -9.05 -5.73 -5.10
CA ASN A 32 -10.05 -5.48 -6.15
C ASN A 32 -9.84 -4.12 -6.83
N VAL A 33 -9.54 -3.07 -6.05
CA VAL A 33 -9.32 -1.72 -6.59
C VAL A 33 -7.99 -1.67 -7.34
N GLN A 34 -6.91 -2.23 -6.77
CA GLN A 34 -5.62 -2.29 -7.43
C GLN A 34 -5.69 -3.02 -8.78
N GLN A 35 -6.37 -4.17 -8.85
CA GLN A 35 -6.54 -4.92 -10.08
C GLN A 35 -7.37 -4.14 -11.12
N ALA A 36 -8.43 -3.44 -10.70
CA ALA A 36 -9.23 -2.61 -11.59
C ALA A 36 -8.39 -1.46 -12.18
N VAL A 37 -7.65 -0.74 -11.33
CA VAL A 37 -6.74 0.33 -11.75
C VAL A 37 -5.66 -0.19 -12.71
N PHE A 38 -5.06 -1.34 -12.41
CA PHE A 38 -4.07 -1.96 -13.29
C PHE A 38 -4.63 -2.29 -14.68
N ARG A 39 -5.87 -2.80 -14.76
CA ARG A 39 -6.52 -3.08 -16.05
C ARG A 39 -6.79 -1.81 -16.85
N ASP A 40 -7.17 -0.73 -16.18
CA ASP A 40 -7.39 0.57 -16.81
C ASP A 40 -6.09 1.17 -17.33
N LEU A 41 -5.00 1.04 -16.56
CA LEU A 41 -3.65 1.41 -16.99
C LEU A 41 -3.19 0.59 -18.20
N LEU A 42 -3.40 -0.72 -18.17
CA LEU A 42 -3.06 -1.61 -19.28
C LEU A 42 -3.82 -1.22 -20.56
N LYS A 43 -5.09 -0.81 -20.42
CA LYS A 43 -5.89 -0.31 -21.54
C LYS A 43 -5.34 1.01 -22.09
N ALA A 44 -5.00 1.96 -21.22
CA ALA A 44 -4.41 3.24 -21.62
C ALA A 44 -3.06 3.02 -22.33
N GLN A 45 -2.23 2.11 -21.83
CA GLN A 45 -0.93 1.77 -22.42
C GLN A 45 -1.07 1.06 -23.77
N SER A 46 -2.09 0.20 -23.93
CA SER A 46 -2.33 -0.54 -25.17
C SER A 46 -2.89 0.34 -26.30
N PHE A 47 -3.59 1.42 -25.95
CA PHE A 47 -4.22 2.34 -26.89
C PHE A 47 -3.74 3.78 -26.63
N PRO A 48 -2.51 4.12 -27.03
CA PRO A 48 -1.97 5.46 -26.81
C PRO A 48 -2.88 6.52 -27.46
N GLY A 49 -3.22 7.56 -26.70
CA GLY A 49 -4.14 8.63 -27.11
C GLY A 49 -5.60 8.42 -26.69
N LEU A 50 -5.96 7.27 -26.12
CA LEU A 50 -7.27 7.05 -25.50
C LEU A 50 -7.26 7.49 -24.03
N PRO A 51 -8.02 8.52 -23.63
CA PRO A 51 -8.18 8.85 -22.21
C PRO A 51 -9.01 7.77 -21.52
N VAL A 52 -8.45 7.17 -20.46
CA VAL A 52 -9.14 6.19 -19.61
C VAL A 52 -9.42 6.83 -18.24
N ALA A 53 -10.67 6.80 -17.79
CA ALA A 53 -11.08 7.38 -16.53
C ALA A 53 -10.94 6.38 -15.37
N LEU A 54 -10.12 6.73 -14.38
CA LEU A 54 -9.94 5.92 -13.14
C LEU A 54 -11.02 6.23 -12.07
N THR A 55 -11.75 7.34 -12.23
CA THR A 55 -12.65 7.96 -11.25
C THR A 55 -13.68 7.04 -10.55
N PRO A 56 -14.38 6.10 -11.22
CA PRO A 56 -15.39 5.28 -10.54
C PRO A 56 -14.79 4.38 -9.45
N THR A 57 -13.51 4.02 -9.57
CA THR A 57 -12.83 3.09 -8.67
C THR A 57 -12.23 3.81 -7.46
N LEU A 58 -12.04 5.13 -7.54
CA LEU A 58 -11.21 5.86 -6.57
C LEU A 58 -11.98 6.52 -5.42
N HIS A 59 -13.31 6.55 -5.44
CA HIS A 59 -14.13 7.10 -4.34
C HIS A 59 -13.68 8.50 -3.84
N GLY A 60 -13.18 9.36 -4.74
CA GLY A 60 -12.66 10.70 -4.41
C GLY A 60 -11.18 10.77 -4.01
N VAL A 61 -10.45 9.66 -4.11
CA VAL A 61 -9.00 9.59 -3.90
C VAL A 61 -8.25 10.07 -5.14
N CYS A 62 -7.08 10.68 -4.93
CA CYS A 62 -6.21 11.17 -6.00
C CYS A 62 -5.73 10.02 -6.90
N ALA A 63 -5.80 10.24 -8.22
CA ALA A 63 -5.43 9.24 -9.23
C ALA A 63 -3.98 8.75 -9.09
N HIS A 64 -3.03 9.64 -8.78
CA HIS A 64 -1.62 9.25 -8.62
C HIS A 64 -1.42 8.22 -7.50
N ARG A 65 -2.09 8.39 -6.33
CA ARG A 65 -2.00 7.43 -5.22
C ARG A 65 -2.49 6.06 -5.62
N ALA A 66 -3.57 5.98 -6.40
CA ALA A 66 -4.12 4.71 -6.84
C ALA A 66 -3.26 4.01 -7.89
N VAL A 67 -2.64 4.78 -8.79
CA VAL A 67 -1.68 4.24 -9.75
C VAL A 67 -0.46 3.68 -9.02
N LEU A 68 0.10 4.43 -8.08
CA LEU A 68 1.22 3.95 -7.26
C LEU A 68 0.82 2.72 -6.44
N ALA A 69 -0.35 2.71 -5.80
CA ALA A 69 -0.83 1.56 -5.05
C ALA A 69 -1.04 0.31 -5.91
N ALA A 70 -1.27 0.45 -7.23
CA ALA A 70 -1.47 -0.67 -8.15
C ALA A 70 -0.17 -1.15 -8.80
N LEU A 71 0.86 -0.30 -8.88
CA LEU A 71 2.12 -0.60 -9.59
C LEU A 71 3.29 -0.86 -8.66
N LEU A 72 3.27 -0.29 -7.46
CA LEU A 72 4.38 -0.40 -6.53
C LEU A 72 4.30 -1.67 -5.69
N ASP A 73 5.48 -2.21 -5.42
CA ASP A 73 5.74 -3.32 -4.51
C ASP A 73 7.12 -3.14 -3.84
N GLY A 74 7.53 -4.10 -3.01
CA GLY A 74 8.82 -4.07 -2.31
C GLY A 74 10.08 -4.24 -3.17
N GLU A 75 9.94 -4.49 -4.47
CA GLU A 75 11.06 -4.63 -5.40
C GLU A 75 11.36 -3.34 -6.17
N VAL A 76 10.38 -2.45 -6.31
CA VAL A 76 10.55 -1.17 -7.00
C VAL A 76 10.92 -0.03 -6.06
N SER A 77 11.54 0.99 -6.64
CA SER A 77 11.97 2.19 -5.96
C SER A 77 11.15 3.41 -6.36
N LEU A 78 10.86 4.29 -5.40
CA LEU A 78 10.03 5.48 -5.55
C LEU A 78 10.75 6.71 -5.00
N ALA A 79 10.73 7.80 -5.77
CA ALA A 79 11.10 9.13 -5.30
C ALA A 79 9.85 10.01 -5.12
N ASP A 80 9.74 10.69 -3.98
CA ASP A 80 8.70 11.68 -3.72
C ASP A 80 9.32 13.06 -3.41
N PRO A 81 9.89 13.76 -4.40
CA PRO A 81 10.57 15.03 -4.18
C PRO A 81 9.62 16.17 -3.78
N PHE A 82 8.33 16.04 -4.09
CA PHE A 82 7.30 17.04 -3.79
C PHE A 82 6.51 16.72 -2.52
N ASN A 83 6.83 15.61 -1.85
CA ASN A 83 6.20 15.16 -0.60
C ASN A 83 4.66 15.08 -0.74
N LEU A 84 4.20 14.49 -1.85
CA LEU A 84 2.77 14.30 -2.15
C LEU A 84 2.17 13.13 -1.37
N LEU A 85 3.01 12.22 -0.88
CA LEU A 85 2.58 11.03 -0.15
C LEU A 85 2.68 11.26 1.36
N SER A 86 1.66 10.77 2.09
CA SER A 86 1.67 10.82 3.55
C SER A 86 2.64 9.80 4.13
N ALA A 87 3.57 10.27 4.97
CA ALA A 87 4.55 9.43 5.66
C ALA A 87 3.91 8.30 6.48
N ASP A 88 2.77 8.59 7.12
CA ASP A 88 2.10 7.67 8.04
C ASP A 88 0.98 6.86 7.36
N GLY A 89 0.47 7.35 6.23
CA GLY A 89 -0.74 6.84 5.58
C GLY A 89 -0.52 6.14 4.25
N ASP A 90 0.52 6.47 3.49
CA ASP A 90 0.77 5.92 2.16
C ASP A 90 1.98 4.99 2.14
N TRP A 91 3.10 5.49 2.66
CA TRP A 91 4.38 4.78 2.65
C TRP A 91 4.33 3.37 3.27
N PRO A 92 3.62 3.13 4.39
CA PRO A 92 3.52 1.79 4.96
C PRO A 92 2.77 0.78 4.07
N PHE A 93 1.92 1.24 3.14
CA PHE A 93 1.10 0.38 2.31
C PHE A 93 1.63 0.23 0.88
N LEU A 94 2.43 1.18 0.40
CA LEU A 94 3.08 1.08 -0.91
C LEU A 94 4.24 0.07 -0.90
N GLU A 95 4.84 -0.17 0.26
CA GLU A 95 5.97 -1.10 0.48
C GLU A 95 7.24 -0.85 -0.38
N ALA A 96 7.23 0.15 -1.26
CA ALA A 96 8.31 0.52 -2.16
C ALA A 96 9.56 1.06 -1.44
N ARG A 97 10.72 0.85 -2.07
CA ARG A 97 12.00 1.37 -1.57
C ARG A 97 12.12 2.86 -1.84
N ARG A 98 12.54 3.62 -0.84
CA ARG A 98 12.85 5.06 -1.03
C ARG A 98 14.15 5.21 -1.81
N ALA A 99 14.13 5.99 -2.87
CA ALA A 99 15.33 6.33 -3.64
C ALA A 99 15.36 7.82 -4.00
N ALA A 100 16.54 8.30 -4.42
CA ALA A 100 16.67 9.61 -5.02
C ALA A 100 16.04 9.62 -6.43
N PRO A 101 15.55 10.76 -6.95
CA PRO A 101 14.90 10.84 -8.27
C PRO A 101 15.72 10.25 -9.42
N GLU A 102 17.04 10.28 -9.32
CA GLU A 102 17.97 9.77 -10.34
C GLU A 102 18.12 8.24 -10.31
N GLN A 103 17.61 7.60 -9.26
CA GLN A 103 17.76 6.17 -8.99
C GLN A 103 16.41 5.45 -8.81
N ALA A 104 15.31 6.20 -8.79
CA ALA A 104 13.98 5.67 -8.61
C ALA A 104 13.40 5.12 -9.92
N ASP A 105 12.65 4.03 -9.82
CA ASP A 105 11.88 3.46 -10.93
C ASP A 105 10.63 4.31 -11.22
N PHE A 106 10.13 5.02 -10.19
CA PHE A 106 8.94 5.88 -10.22
C PHE A 106 9.17 7.25 -9.57
#